data_AF-D8LBW8-F1
#
_entry.id   AF-D8LBW8-F1
#
_cell.length_a   1.000
_cell.length_b   1.000
_cell.length_c   1.000
_cell.angle_alpha   90.00
_cell.angle_beta   90.00
_cell.angle_gamma   90.00
#
_symmetry.space_group_name_H-M   'P 1'
#
loop_
_entity.id
_entity.type
_entity.pdbx_description
1 polymer ?
#
loop_
_entity_poly.entity_id
_entity_poly.type
_entity_poly.pdbx_seq_one_letter_code
_entity_poly.pdbx_strand_id
1 'polypeptide(L)'
;MVAGLLPRFLCGHLTPLSYVHPMFAPQSTRLLRGLHARGVGRPLCSKASGSETQGLLSLLVFHRHGDRSPLRGHTPDEELALPTAAAPAAPGNTRGGSAVGTGDGGGSEKPGRVAAPVRSAENFWRGQLVPPEVVRRLDELYPVKRSPGEAVPPDKESAPFGCLTSLGLQQLQDRGEQFRQRYSCDDIDNAKLEVFSTNYRRTQLSAQGFLDGLLRAGGRGGVPVVVRPRADDFLNQWESRGHEMYERMMVVESEPDFRVTEETVGGPLKRRLHALDPALFPLPQGGRFRWMMAADYFMSARARGLRVAPELDALGTATIRHLVWRFSRFYGDDEMMRTMVGPLLAHIIECAAGSDVAGPATGSRNVPGADASGGSLSRVVSSSCHDVTILALLYAMEADLLEDRDYWPPYGSTIAFEVSSTGGVSGPGRGPRGGRGEDKGGGGDLVLKISVDGEPLRSRLFAGKGGDGIIPLSDFHTAVRSFLPTAV
;
A
#
# COMPACT_ATOMS: atom_id res chain seq x y z
N MET A 1 31.74 5.64 -61.64
CA MET A 1 31.31 6.97 -61.19
C MET A 1 30.81 6.82 -59.76
N VAL A 2 31.49 7.51 -58.83
CA VAL A 2 31.14 7.95 -57.45
C VAL A 2 30.38 6.93 -56.57
N ALA A 3 30.88 6.26 -55.52
CA ALA A 3 31.91 6.50 -54.48
C ALA A 3 31.62 7.65 -53.48
N GLY A 4 31.38 7.32 -52.20
CA GLY A 4 31.54 8.22 -51.04
C GLY A 4 30.41 8.12 -50.01
N LEU A 5 30.61 8.24 -48.69
CA LEU A 5 31.79 8.24 -47.82
C LEU A 5 31.20 8.25 -46.39
N LEU A 6 31.81 7.49 -45.47
CA LEU A 6 31.66 7.62 -44.02
C LEU A 6 32.00 9.05 -43.55
N PRO A 7 31.64 9.39 -42.30
CA PRO A 7 32.69 9.85 -41.40
C PRO A 7 32.80 8.98 -40.15
N ARG A 8 34.01 8.45 -39.98
CA ARG A 8 34.63 8.19 -38.68
C ARG A 8 34.79 9.53 -37.96
N PHE A 9 34.44 9.60 -36.67
CA PHE A 9 35.01 10.62 -35.78
C PHE A 9 35.98 9.96 -34.80
N LEU A 10 37.17 10.54 -34.80
CA LEU A 10 38.37 10.19 -34.06
C LEU A 10 38.34 10.77 -32.64
N CYS A 11 39.08 10.08 -31.77
CA CYS A 11 39.57 10.55 -30.48
C CYS A 11 40.07 12.00 -30.51
N GLY A 12 39.68 12.77 -29.50
CA GLY A 12 40.34 13.99 -29.08
C GLY A 12 40.49 13.98 -27.55
N HIS A 13 41.72 14.02 -27.08
CA HIS A 13 42.10 14.14 -25.68
C HIS A 13 41.54 15.42 -25.03
N LEU A 14 40.89 15.26 -23.87
CA LEU A 14 40.85 16.29 -22.83
C LEU A 14 41.13 15.64 -21.47
N THR A 15 41.93 16.35 -20.69
CA THR A 15 42.52 16.03 -19.38
C THR A 15 41.49 15.82 -18.27
N PRO A 16 41.87 15.15 -17.16
CA PRO A 16 40.94 14.73 -16.14
C PRO A 16 40.57 15.90 -15.21
N LEU A 17 39.30 16.29 -15.21
CA LEU A 17 38.73 16.98 -14.06
C LEU A 17 38.31 15.92 -13.05
N SER A 18 39.14 15.78 -12.03
CA SER A 18 38.90 15.02 -10.81
C SER A 18 37.64 15.54 -10.12
N TYR A 19 36.47 14.99 -10.46
CA TYR A 19 35.28 15.07 -9.63
C TYR A 19 34.99 13.68 -9.07
N VAL A 20 35.68 13.37 -7.97
CA VAL A 20 35.36 12.24 -7.12
C VAL A 20 34.04 12.58 -6.42
N HIS A 21 32.93 12.14 -7.00
CA HIS A 21 31.71 11.98 -6.20
C HIS A 21 32.00 10.87 -5.17
N PRO A 22 31.75 11.10 -3.87
CA PRO A 22 31.93 10.04 -2.89
C PRO A 22 30.92 8.94 -3.19
N MET A 23 31.44 7.78 -3.60
CA MET A 23 30.70 6.54 -3.58
C MET A 23 30.04 6.40 -2.21
N PHE A 24 28.73 6.18 -2.26
CA PHE A 24 27.82 5.97 -1.15
C PHE A 24 28.46 5.19 0.00
N ALA A 25 28.79 5.89 1.08
CA ALA A 25 29.05 5.26 2.37
C ALA A 25 27.73 4.66 2.90
N PRO A 26 27.76 3.50 3.56
CA PRO A 26 26.56 2.88 4.13
C PRO A 26 26.19 3.61 5.43
N GLN A 27 25.54 4.77 5.32
CA GLN A 27 24.91 5.45 6.44
C GLN A 27 23.39 5.41 6.31
N SER A 28 22.74 4.31 6.71
CA SER A 28 21.32 4.29 7.12
C SER A 28 20.77 2.89 7.47
N THR A 29 21.51 2.02 8.17
CA THR A 29 20.91 0.76 8.70
C THR A 29 20.12 0.94 10.00
N ARG A 30 19.99 2.16 10.55
CA ARG A 30 19.30 2.41 11.82
C ARG A 30 17.79 2.67 11.71
N LEU A 31 17.25 3.07 10.55
CA LEU A 31 15.79 3.28 10.40
C LEU A 31 15.04 2.03 9.93
N LEU A 32 15.62 1.22 9.05
CA LEU A 32 14.94 0.03 8.51
C LEU A 32 14.83 -1.15 9.50
N ARG A 33 15.76 -1.28 10.46
CA ARG A 33 15.57 -2.23 11.59
C ARG A 33 14.44 -1.81 12.52
N GLY A 34 14.09 -0.51 12.55
CA GLY A 34 12.97 0.00 13.33
C GLY A 34 11.62 -0.33 12.71
N LEU A 35 11.49 -0.30 11.38
CA LEU A 35 10.19 -0.50 10.71
C LEU A 35 9.86 -1.97 10.43
N HIS A 36 10.84 -2.80 10.05
CA HIS A 36 10.58 -4.23 9.80
C HIS A 36 10.46 -5.08 11.07
N ALA A 37 11.14 -4.73 12.17
CA ALA A 37 10.93 -5.40 13.46
C ALA A 37 9.68 -4.90 14.22
N ARG A 38 9.04 -3.81 13.76
CA ARG A 38 7.77 -3.30 14.31
C ARG A 38 6.52 -3.81 13.56
N GLY A 39 6.68 -4.63 12.52
CA GLY A 39 5.59 -5.24 11.77
C GLY A 39 4.75 -6.26 12.55
N VAL A 40 5.17 -6.64 13.76
CA VAL A 40 4.37 -7.45 14.69
C VAL A 40 4.44 -6.82 16.09
N GLY A 41 3.42 -6.05 16.44
CA GLY A 41 2.94 -5.98 17.83
C GLY A 41 3.67 -5.05 18.81
N ARG A 42 3.84 -3.77 18.50
CA ARG A 42 3.48 -2.80 19.56
C ARG A 42 1.99 -2.54 19.44
N PRO A 43 1.16 -2.90 20.43
CA PRO A 43 -0.22 -2.47 20.41
C PRO A 43 -0.20 -0.94 20.31
N LEU A 44 -0.81 -0.39 19.27
CA LEU A 44 -1.11 1.05 19.12
C LEU A 44 -2.10 1.53 20.20
N CYS A 45 -2.23 0.80 21.30
CA CYS A 45 -3.14 1.06 22.40
C CYS A 45 -2.49 2.00 23.43
N SER A 46 -1.92 3.11 22.99
CA SER A 46 -2.28 4.33 23.69
C SER A 46 -3.72 4.56 23.28
N LYS A 47 -4.68 4.24 24.14
CA LYS A 47 -6.07 4.68 23.93
C LYS A 47 -5.97 6.13 23.51
N ALA A 48 -6.35 6.45 22.28
CA ALA A 48 -6.57 7.82 21.88
C ALA A 48 -7.40 8.41 23.02
N SER A 49 -6.86 9.41 23.72
CA SER A 49 -7.63 10.05 24.78
C SER A 49 -8.96 10.43 24.15
N GLY A 50 -10.09 10.14 24.79
CA GLY A 50 -11.42 10.27 24.16
C GLY A 50 -11.77 11.65 23.58
N SER A 51 -10.85 12.61 23.66
CA SER A 51 -10.84 13.88 22.93
C SER A 51 -10.47 13.78 21.44
N GLU A 52 -9.67 12.80 21.00
CA GLU A 52 -9.13 12.80 19.61
C GLU A 52 -10.16 12.42 18.53
N THR A 53 -11.19 11.63 18.88
CA THR A 53 -12.24 11.23 17.91
C THR A 53 -13.46 12.14 17.96
N GLN A 54 -13.53 13.08 18.91
CA GLN A 54 -14.62 14.04 18.97
C GLN A 54 -14.57 14.96 17.75
N GLY A 55 -15.60 14.88 16.90
CA GLY A 55 -15.71 15.69 15.70
C GLY A 55 -15.22 15.03 14.41
N LEU A 56 -14.82 13.74 14.44
CA LEU A 56 -14.49 13.00 13.22
C LEU A 56 -15.76 12.76 12.39
N LEU A 57 -15.80 13.40 11.22
CA LEU A 57 -16.92 13.33 10.27
C LEU A 57 -16.75 12.15 9.32
N SER A 58 -15.60 12.08 8.64
CA SER A 58 -15.36 11.11 7.57
C SER A 58 -13.98 10.48 7.71
N LEU A 59 -13.89 9.20 7.35
CA LEU A 59 -12.65 8.43 7.32
C LEU A 59 -12.49 7.79 5.94
N LEU A 60 -11.44 8.15 5.21
CA LEU A 60 -11.09 7.50 3.96
C LEU A 60 -9.81 6.69 4.17
N VAL A 61 -9.81 5.42 3.76
CA VAL A 61 -8.71 4.49 3.93
C VAL A 61 -8.34 3.89 2.59
N PHE A 62 -7.09 4.07 2.18
CA PHE A 62 -6.51 3.37 1.04
C PHE A 62 -5.53 2.33 1.55
N HIS A 63 -5.72 1.08 1.18
CA HIS A 63 -4.86 0.01 1.65
C HIS A 63 -4.32 -0.84 0.51
N ARG A 64 -3.00 -1.08 0.54
CA ARG A 64 -2.37 -2.08 -0.31
C ARG A 64 -2.98 -3.44 0.02
N HIS A 65 -3.15 -4.28 -0.99
CA HIS A 65 -3.45 -5.69 -0.76
C HIS A 65 -2.44 -6.35 0.19
N GLY A 66 -2.87 -7.45 0.80
CA GLY A 66 -2.02 -8.25 1.66
C GLY A 66 -0.97 -9.02 0.88
N ASP A 67 -0.14 -9.73 1.65
CA ASP A 67 0.86 -10.63 1.14
C ASP A 67 0.28 -11.66 0.15
N ARG A 68 0.94 -11.77 -1.00
CA ARG A 68 0.52 -12.59 -2.13
C ARG A 68 1.64 -13.50 -2.60
N SER A 69 1.30 -14.55 -3.33
CA SER A 69 2.30 -15.33 -4.05
C SER A 69 3.01 -14.45 -5.09
N PRO A 70 4.27 -14.78 -5.45
CA PRO A 70 5.02 -14.05 -6.46
C PRO A 70 4.29 -14.08 -7.80
N LEU A 71 4.59 -13.12 -8.68
CA LEU A 71 3.99 -13.06 -10.03
C LEU A 71 4.44 -14.20 -10.97
N ARG A 72 5.48 -14.95 -10.59
CA ARG A 72 5.96 -16.12 -11.34
C ARG A 72 6.25 -17.30 -10.43
N GLY A 73 6.10 -18.48 -11.01
CA GLY A 73 6.44 -19.74 -10.37
C GLY A 73 7.93 -19.91 -10.19
N HIS A 74 8.36 -19.69 -8.95
CA HIS A 74 9.67 -20.10 -8.47
C HIS A 74 9.50 -20.77 -7.11
N THR A 75 10.13 -21.93 -6.98
CA THR A 75 10.45 -22.54 -5.69
C THR A 75 11.72 -21.85 -5.20
N PRO A 76 11.81 -21.45 -3.92
CA PRO A 76 13.13 -21.42 -3.27
C PRO A 76 13.79 -22.78 -3.52
N ASP A 77 15.08 -22.81 -3.84
CA ASP A 77 15.83 -24.05 -4.15
C ASP A 77 15.31 -25.25 -3.36
N GLU A 78 15.07 -26.35 -4.05
CA GLU A 78 14.34 -27.53 -3.57
C GLU A 78 14.96 -28.16 -2.30
N GLU A 79 16.25 -27.91 -2.04
CA GLU A 79 16.97 -28.30 -0.81
C GLU A 79 16.75 -27.36 0.39
N LEU A 80 16.27 -26.14 0.18
CA LEU A 80 16.22 -25.06 1.18
C LEU A 80 14.79 -24.68 1.60
N ALA A 81 13.76 -25.26 1.00
CA ALA A 81 12.36 -25.12 1.42
C ALA A 81 12.01 -25.87 2.73
N LEU A 82 13.01 -26.29 3.51
CA LEU A 82 12.78 -26.57 4.92
C LEU A 82 12.44 -25.25 5.60
N PRO A 83 11.27 -25.09 6.24
CA PRO A 83 11.00 -23.91 7.04
C PRO A 83 12.16 -23.76 8.02
N THR A 84 12.91 -22.66 7.89
CA THR A 84 13.79 -22.20 8.96
C THR A 84 12.93 -22.23 10.22
N ALA A 85 13.36 -22.98 11.24
CA ALA A 85 12.62 -23.25 12.47
C ALA A 85 11.67 -22.10 12.78
N ALA A 86 10.36 -22.42 12.76
CA ALA A 86 9.24 -21.47 12.70
C ALA A 86 9.62 -20.07 13.17
N ALA A 87 9.47 -19.07 12.28
CA ALA A 87 9.35 -17.68 12.73
C ALA A 87 8.46 -17.69 13.98
N PRO A 88 8.91 -17.11 15.10
CA PRO A 88 8.27 -17.30 16.40
C PRO A 88 6.79 -17.07 16.20
N ALA A 89 6.00 -18.10 16.50
CA ALA A 89 4.55 -18.00 16.47
C ALA A 89 4.19 -16.69 17.18
N ALA A 90 3.43 -15.82 16.51
CA ALA A 90 2.88 -14.64 17.13
C ALA A 90 2.36 -15.04 18.52
N PRO A 91 2.69 -14.31 19.60
CA PRO A 91 2.58 -14.78 20.96
C PRO A 91 1.17 -15.32 21.23
N GLY A 92 1.04 -16.64 21.14
CA GLY A 92 -0.15 -17.37 21.50
C GLY A 92 -0.30 -17.19 23.00
N ASN A 93 -1.40 -16.54 23.38
CA ASN A 93 -1.79 -16.28 24.75
C ASN A 93 -2.01 -17.62 25.48
N THR A 94 -0.93 -18.25 25.94
CA THR A 94 -0.94 -19.47 26.72
C THR A 94 -0.82 -19.08 28.18
N ARG A 95 -1.98 -19.01 28.84
CA ARG A 95 -2.08 -19.02 30.30
C ARG A 95 -1.38 -20.27 30.84
N GLY A 96 -0.59 -20.05 31.88
CA GLY A 96 0.39 -20.98 32.40
C GLY A 96 -0.13 -22.31 32.94
N GLY A 97 0.77 -23.28 32.93
CA GLY A 97 0.71 -24.53 33.65
C GLY A 97 2.14 -24.98 33.94
N SER A 98 2.56 -24.80 35.18
CA SER A 98 3.86 -25.22 35.72
C SER A 98 3.85 -26.72 35.99
N ALA A 99 4.85 -27.46 35.52
CA ALA A 99 5.27 -28.71 36.16
C ALA A 99 6.70 -29.10 35.75
N VAL A 100 7.53 -29.24 36.78
CA VAL A 100 8.91 -29.73 36.77
C VAL A 100 8.91 -31.25 36.57
N GLY A 101 9.80 -31.75 35.72
CA GLY A 101 10.06 -33.19 35.58
C GLY A 101 11.41 -33.45 34.93
N THR A 102 12.41 -33.73 35.77
CA THR A 102 13.74 -34.22 35.36
C THR A 102 13.66 -35.72 35.08
N GLY A 103 13.92 -36.12 33.84
CA GLY A 103 14.00 -37.53 33.44
C GLY A 103 15.10 -37.71 32.39
N ASP A 104 16.22 -38.26 32.85
CA ASP A 104 17.37 -38.70 32.08
C ASP A 104 17.05 -40.08 31.46
N GLY A 105 17.30 -40.27 30.16
CA GLY A 105 16.83 -41.47 29.44
C GLY A 105 17.42 -41.64 28.04
N GLY A 106 18.40 -42.55 27.94
CA GLY A 106 19.18 -42.88 26.75
C GLY A 106 18.41 -43.29 25.48
N GLY A 107 19.05 -42.99 24.34
CA GLY A 107 19.32 -43.94 23.26
C GLY A 107 18.14 -44.50 22.45
N SER A 108 17.88 -43.90 21.29
CA SER A 108 17.33 -44.62 20.13
C SER A 108 17.62 -43.84 18.84
N GLU A 109 18.56 -44.34 18.03
CA GLU A 109 18.77 -43.90 16.65
C GLU A 109 17.49 -44.17 15.86
N LYS A 110 16.81 -43.08 15.45
CA LYS A 110 15.60 -43.20 14.63
C LYS A 110 15.97 -43.50 13.18
N PRO A 111 15.29 -44.46 12.53
CA PRO A 111 15.56 -44.87 11.16
C PRO A 111 15.35 -43.71 10.18
N GLY A 112 16.19 -43.71 9.15
CA GLY A 112 16.31 -42.67 8.13
C GLY A 112 14.96 -42.14 7.65
N ARG A 113 14.73 -40.85 7.94
CA ARG A 113 13.56 -40.11 7.48
C ARG A 113 13.70 -39.96 5.96
N VAL A 114 13.03 -40.83 5.21
CA VAL A 114 12.90 -40.75 3.76
C VAL A 114 12.42 -39.33 3.41
N ALA A 115 13.23 -38.58 2.67
CA ALA A 115 12.91 -37.21 2.28
C ALA A 115 11.55 -37.21 1.57
N ALA A 116 10.60 -36.44 2.08
CA ALA A 116 9.29 -36.32 1.46
C ALA A 116 9.47 -35.82 0.00
N PRO A 117 8.66 -36.30 -0.95
CA PRO A 117 8.78 -35.90 -2.34
C PRO A 117 8.73 -34.37 -2.47
N VAL A 118 9.65 -33.85 -3.28
CA VAL A 118 9.83 -32.43 -3.58
C VAL A 118 8.49 -31.87 -4.04
N ARG A 119 7.95 -30.90 -3.28
CA ARG A 119 6.74 -30.18 -3.71
C ARG A 119 7.16 -29.18 -4.78
N SER A 120 6.57 -29.28 -5.97
CA SER A 120 6.71 -28.24 -7.00
C SER A 120 6.35 -26.86 -6.44
N ALA A 121 6.91 -25.79 -7.01
CA ALA A 121 6.64 -24.41 -6.59
C ALA A 121 5.16 -24.12 -6.56
N GLU A 122 4.44 -24.61 -7.56
CA GLU A 122 3.00 -24.51 -7.66
C GLU A 122 2.30 -25.13 -6.44
N ASN A 123 2.68 -26.35 -6.04
CA ASN A 123 2.09 -27.02 -4.88
C ASN A 123 2.42 -26.31 -3.56
N PHE A 124 3.64 -25.79 -3.43
CA PHE A 124 4.01 -24.96 -2.28
C PHE A 124 3.08 -23.74 -2.19
N TRP A 125 2.97 -22.96 -3.26
CA TRP A 125 2.18 -21.74 -3.30
C TRP A 125 0.68 -21.98 -3.19
N ARG A 126 0.16 -23.05 -3.79
CA ARG A 126 -1.24 -23.49 -3.65
C ARG A 126 -1.59 -23.76 -2.18
N GLY A 127 -0.66 -24.32 -1.42
CA GLY A 127 -0.80 -24.54 0.03
C GLY A 127 -0.73 -23.26 0.88
N GLN A 128 -0.29 -22.13 0.31
CA GLN A 128 -0.26 -20.83 0.99
C GLN A 128 -1.51 -19.98 0.73
N LEU A 129 -2.31 -20.32 -0.28
CA LEU A 129 -3.49 -19.54 -0.66
C LEU A 129 -4.54 -19.53 0.47
N VAL A 130 -5.45 -18.55 0.40
CA VAL A 130 -6.60 -18.52 1.31
C VAL A 130 -7.46 -19.79 1.08
N PRO A 131 -7.82 -20.54 2.13
CA PRO A 131 -8.62 -21.74 1.98
C PRO A 131 -9.99 -21.46 1.32
N PRO A 132 -10.48 -22.30 0.40
CA PRO A 132 -11.74 -22.05 -0.33
C PRO A 132 -12.96 -21.81 0.56
N GLU A 133 -13.03 -22.47 1.72
CA GLU A 133 -14.10 -22.31 2.70
C GLU A 133 -14.09 -20.92 3.37
N VAL A 134 -12.90 -20.36 3.60
CA VAL A 134 -12.74 -19.00 4.10
C VAL A 134 -13.13 -18.00 3.00
N VAL A 135 -12.71 -18.25 1.77
CA VAL A 135 -13.09 -17.44 0.61
C VAL A 135 -14.61 -17.38 0.45
N ARG A 136 -15.29 -18.54 0.49
CA ARG A 136 -16.76 -18.60 0.40
C ARG A 136 -17.44 -17.83 1.53
N ARG A 137 -16.97 -17.99 2.77
CA ARG A 137 -17.49 -17.24 3.93
C ARG A 137 -17.36 -15.73 3.72
N LEU A 138 -16.20 -15.26 3.24
CA LEU A 138 -15.97 -13.84 2.98
C LEU A 138 -16.84 -13.30 1.83
N ASP A 139 -17.06 -14.09 0.77
CA ASP A 139 -17.97 -13.70 -0.32
C ASP A 139 -19.44 -13.65 0.14
N GLU A 140 -19.85 -14.48 1.10
CA GLU A 140 -21.18 -14.44 1.71
C GLU A 140 -21.35 -13.21 2.61
N LEU A 141 -20.36 -12.90 3.45
CA LEU A 141 -20.40 -11.76 4.37
C LEU A 141 -20.25 -10.42 3.66
N TYR A 142 -19.35 -10.36 2.67
CA TYR A 142 -18.92 -9.13 1.99
C TYR A 142 -18.95 -9.36 0.46
N PRO A 143 -20.14 -9.37 -0.16
CA PRO A 143 -20.29 -9.76 -1.55
C PRO A 143 -19.55 -8.81 -2.48
N VAL A 144 -18.83 -9.37 -3.45
CA VAL A 144 -18.13 -8.60 -4.48
C VAL A 144 -19.11 -8.23 -5.60
N LYS A 145 -19.41 -6.94 -5.75
CA LYS A 145 -20.24 -6.40 -6.83
C LYS A 145 -19.35 -5.94 -7.98
N ARG A 146 -19.60 -6.47 -9.18
CA ARG A 146 -18.92 -6.06 -10.43
C ARG A 146 -19.95 -5.47 -11.38
N SER A 147 -19.51 -4.56 -12.24
CA SER A 147 -20.37 -4.12 -13.34
C SER A 147 -20.61 -5.26 -14.34
N PRO A 148 -21.76 -5.29 -15.02
CA PRO A 148 -22.01 -6.27 -16.07
C PRO A 148 -20.94 -6.18 -17.17
N GLY A 149 -20.38 -7.32 -17.57
CA GLY A 149 -19.35 -7.38 -18.62
C GLY A 149 -17.90 -7.20 -18.14
N GLU A 150 -17.68 -6.95 -16.85
CA GLU A 150 -16.32 -6.88 -16.31
C GLU A 150 -15.58 -8.20 -16.50
N ALA A 151 -14.31 -8.12 -16.93
CA ALA A 151 -13.48 -9.30 -17.14
C ALA A 151 -13.25 -10.10 -15.84
N VAL A 152 -12.94 -11.38 -16.00
CA VAL A 152 -12.48 -12.22 -14.88
C VAL A 152 -11.21 -11.58 -14.28
N PRO A 153 -11.06 -11.53 -12.94
CA PRO A 153 -9.85 -10.99 -12.34
C PRO A 153 -8.57 -11.65 -12.88
N PRO A 154 -7.56 -10.88 -13.35
CA PRO A 154 -6.40 -11.45 -14.05
C PRO A 154 -5.56 -12.43 -13.22
N ASP A 155 -5.55 -12.28 -11.89
CA ASP A 155 -4.83 -13.17 -10.98
C ASP A 155 -5.48 -14.54 -10.81
N LYS A 156 -6.74 -14.72 -11.22
CA LYS A 156 -7.35 -16.06 -11.27
C LYS A 156 -6.77 -16.93 -12.37
N GLU A 157 -6.38 -16.32 -13.49
CA GLU A 157 -5.83 -17.03 -14.66
C GLU A 157 -4.39 -17.50 -14.43
N SER A 158 -3.67 -16.83 -13.52
CA SER A 158 -2.27 -17.12 -13.20
C SER A 158 -2.10 -17.91 -11.88
N ALA A 159 -3.20 -18.38 -11.29
CA ALA A 159 -3.18 -19.11 -10.03
C ALA A 159 -2.23 -20.35 -10.11
N PRO A 160 -1.39 -20.58 -9.08
CA PRO A 160 -1.41 -19.95 -7.77
C PRO A 160 -0.62 -18.63 -7.67
N PHE A 161 -0.05 -18.11 -8.76
CA PHE A 161 0.80 -16.92 -8.77
C PHE A 161 -0.01 -15.62 -8.76
N GLY A 162 0.54 -14.59 -8.13
CA GLY A 162 -0.14 -13.30 -7.95
C GLY A 162 -1.40 -13.34 -7.07
N CYS A 163 -1.72 -14.48 -6.45
CA CYS A 163 -2.91 -14.69 -5.62
C CYS A 163 -2.66 -14.32 -4.16
N LEU A 164 -3.68 -13.82 -3.45
CA LEU A 164 -3.60 -13.54 -2.02
C LEU A 164 -3.33 -14.84 -1.22
N THR A 165 -2.44 -14.74 -0.23
CA THR A 165 -2.15 -15.86 0.67
C THR A 165 -2.91 -15.73 1.99
N SER A 166 -2.94 -16.79 2.78
CA SER A 166 -3.51 -16.78 4.13
C SER A 166 -2.83 -15.75 5.04
N LEU A 167 -1.51 -15.57 4.92
CA LEU A 167 -0.77 -14.51 5.62
C LEU A 167 -1.28 -13.12 5.19
N GLY A 168 -1.46 -12.90 3.89
CA GLY A 168 -1.98 -11.65 3.37
C GLY A 168 -3.39 -11.34 3.86
N LEU A 169 -4.26 -12.34 3.94
CA LEU A 169 -5.59 -12.17 4.52
C LEU A 169 -5.51 -11.75 5.99
N GLN A 170 -4.69 -12.45 6.79
CA GLN A 170 -4.49 -12.14 8.21
C GLN A 170 -3.99 -10.71 8.42
N GLN A 171 -3.02 -10.25 7.61
CA GLN A 171 -2.50 -8.88 7.67
C GLN A 171 -3.62 -7.84 7.56
N LEU A 172 -4.60 -8.07 6.68
CA LEU A 172 -5.70 -7.12 6.48
C LEU A 172 -6.78 -7.24 7.55
N GLN A 173 -7.04 -8.44 8.07
CA GLN A 173 -7.88 -8.62 9.26
C GLN A 173 -7.29 -7.88 10.47
N ASP A 174 -6.00 -8.03 10.72
CA ASP A 174 -5.30 -7.34 11.81
C ASP A 174 -5.36 -5.82 11.61
N ARG A 175 -5.24 -5.36 10.36
CA ARG A 175 -5.34 -3.93 10.05
C ARG A 175 -6.76 -3.39 10.25
N GLY A 176 -7.79 -4.11 9.80
CA GLY A 176 -9.19 -3.77 10.05
C GLY A 176 -9.48 -3.68 11.54
N GLU A 177 -8.97 -4.63 12.32
CA GLU A 177 -9.09 -4.65 13.78
C GLU A 177 -8.41 -3.42 14.44
N GLN A 178 -7.24 -3.01 13.96
CA GLN A 178 -6.57 -1.79 14.45
C GLN A 178 -7.43 -0.54 14.19
N PHE A 179 -8.04 -0.43 13.01
CA PHE A 179 -8.96 0.66 12.68
C PHE A 179 -10.21 0.60 13.58
N ARG A 180 -10.78 -0.58 13.80
CA ARG A 180 -11.90 -0.78 14.73
C ARG A 180 -11.59 -0.25 16.12
N GLN A 181 -10.41 -0.60 16.65
CA GLN A 181 -9.95 -0.13 17.96
C GLN A 181 -9.72 1.38 17.99
N ARG A 182 -9.13 1.96 16.94
CA ARG A 182 -8.80 3.38 16.88
C ARG A 182 -10.03 4.28 16.81
N TYR A 183 -11.02 3.92 15.99
CA TYR A 183 -12.20 4.76 15.76
C TYR A 183 -13.46 4.26 16.49
N SER A 184 -13.31 3.27 17.38
CA SER A 184 -14.41 2.66 18.13
C SER A 184 -15.55 2.18 17.21
N CYS A 185 -15.19 1.43 16.18
CA CYS A 185 -16.11 1.08 15.09
C CYS A 185 -17.19 0.04 15.44
N ASP A 186 -17.37 -0.29 16.73
CA ASP A 186 -18.32 -1.33 17.15
C ASP A 186 -19.77 -1.02 16.74
N ASP A 187 -20.08 0.27 16.53
CA ASP A 187 -21.40 0.76 16.13
C ASP A 187 -21.42 1.43 14.74
N ILE A 188 -20.46 1.13 13.85
CA ILE A 188 -20.54 1.68 12.48
C ILE A 188 -21.74 1.08 11.76
N ASP A 189 -22.65 1.95 11.35
CA ASP A 189 -23.74 1.59 10.46
C ASP A 189 -23.18 1.19 9.08
N ASN A 190 -23.48 -0.03 8.63
CA ASN A 190 -23.16 -0.52 7.30
C ASN A 190 -23.57 0.43 6.17
N ALA A 191 -24.65 1.21 6.35
CA ALA A 191 -25.09 2.18 5.36
C ALA A 191 -24.10 3.36 5.16
N LYS A 192 -23.18 3.57 6.12
CA LYS A 192 -22.13 4.58 6.08
C LYS A 192 -20.81 4.06 5.51
N LEU A 193 -20.72 2.76 5.19
CA LEU A 193 -19.52 2.10 4.69
C LEU A 193 -19.58 1.96 3.17
N GLU A 194 -18.63 2.58 2.49
CA GLU A 194 -18.39 2.42 1.05
C GLU A 194 -17.06 1.70 0.84
N VAL A 195 -17.08 0.61 0.08
CA VAL A 195 -15.88 -0.22 -0.09
C VAL A 195 -15.61 -0.46 -1.55
N PHE A 196 -14.42 -0.08 -1.99
CA PHE A 196 -13.96 -0.20 -3.38
C PHE A 196 -12.76 -1.14 -3.47
N SER A 197 -12.63 -1.80 -4.63
CA SER A 197 -11.43 -2.56 -4.98
C SER A 197 -11.18 -2.50 -6.48
N THR A 198 -9.92 -2.73 -6.87
CA THR A 198 -9.57 -2.97 -8.27
C THR A 198 -10.06 -4.35 -8.73
N ASN A 199 -10.04 -4.63 -10.04
CA ASN A 199 -10.48 -5.93 -10.56
C ASN A 199 -9.43 -7.07 -10.40
N TYR A 200 -8.78 -7.16 -9.24
CA TYR A 200 -7.94 -8.32 -8.88
C TYR A 200 -8.58 -9.08 -7.73
N ARG A 201 -8.52 -10.41 -7.76
CA ARG A 201 -9.07 -11.21 -6.68
C ARG A 201 -8.31 -10.98 -5.38
N ARG A 202 -7.01 -10.71 -5.43
CA ARG A 202 -6.21 -10.38 -4.24
C ARG A 202 -6.62 -9.07 -3.57
N THR A 203 -7.01 -8.03 -4.33
CA THR A 203 -7.48 -6.75 -3.75
C THR A 203 -8.91 -6.90 -3.24
N GLN A 204 -9.76 -7.64 -3.95
CA GLN A 204 -11.10 -8.00 -3.47
C GLN A 204 -11.04 -8.75 -2.13
N LEU A 205 -10.25 -9.82 -2.03
CA LEU A 205 -10.09 -10.58 -0.78
C LEU A 205 -9.41 -9.76 0.32
N SER A 206 -8.50 -8.84 -0.04
CA SER A 206 -7.89 -7.92 0.94
C SER A 206 -8.92 -6.95 1.52
N ALA A 207 -9.83 -6.42 0.69
CA ALA A 207 -10.94 -5.59 1.16
C ALA A 207 -11.87 -6.38 2.09
N GLN A 208 -12.23 -7.61 1.71
CA GLN A 208 -13.06 -8.49 2.53
C GLN A 208 -12.37 -8.82 3.87
N GLY A 209 -11.06 -9.11 3.86
CA GLY A 209 -10.27 -9.33 5.08
C GLY A 209 -10.21 -8.09 5.97
N PHE A 210 -10.04 -6.91 5.39
CA PHE A 210 -10.08 -5.65 6.14
C PHE A 210 -11.45 -5.44 6.80
N LEU A 211 -12.55 -5.70 6.09
CA LEU A 211 -13.91 -5.63 6.67
C LEU A 211 -14.16 -6.66 7.76
N ASP A 212 -13.66 -7.89 7.60
CA ASP A 212 -13.77 -8.95 8.61
C ASP A 212 -13.12 -8.53 9.94
N GLY A 213 -11.97 -7.86 9.88
CA GLY A 213 -11.33 -7.23 11.04
C GLY A 213 -12.08 -6.01 11.57
N LEU A 214 -12.57 -5.15 10.67
CA LEU A 214 -13.21 -3.88 11.02
C LEU A 214 -14.60 -4.05 11.69
N LEU A 215 -15.38 -5.05 11.27
CA LEU A 215 -16.79 -5.22 11.68
C LEU A 215 -17.02 -6.42 12.62
N ARG A 216 -16.07 -7.37 12.69
CA ARG A 216 -16.20 -8.70 13.32
C ARG A 216 -17.39 -9.52 12.78
N ALA A 217 -17.39 -10.82 13.07
CA ALA A 217 -18.46 -11.75 12.69
C ALA A 217 -19.86 -11.44 13.29
N GLY A 218 -19.96 -10.46 14.21
CA GLY A 218 -21.23 -9.97 14.77
C GLY A 218 -21.76 -8.69 14.08
N GLY A 219 -20.90 -7.96 13.36
CA GLY A 219 -21.30 -6.85 12.50
C GLY A 219 -22.04 -7.42 11.29
N ARG A 220 -23.34 -7.14 11.22
CA ARG A 220 -24.28 -7.70 10.23
C ARG A 220 -23.63 -7.69 8.84
N GLY A 221 -23.53 -8.84 8.17
CA GLY A 221 -22.97 -8.89 6.81
C GLY A 221 -23.74 -7.99 5.82
N GLY A 222 -23.25 -7.90 4.60
CA GLY A 222 -23.94 -7.21 3.50
C GLY A 222 -23.34 -5.88 3.07
N VAL A 223 -22.18 -5.48 3.60
CA VAL A 223 -21.38 -4.39 3.01
C VAL A 223 -20.72 -4.93 1.73
N PRO A 224 -21.12 -4.46 0.54
CA PRO A 224 -20.56 -4.98 -0.70
C PRO A 224 -19.18 -4.39 -0.97
N VAL A 225 -18.28 -5.21 -1.50
CA VAL A 225 -17.02 -4.74 -2.10
C VAL A 225 -17.30 -4.42 -3.57
N VAL A 226 -17.29 -3.14 -3.93
CA VAL A 226 -17.58 -2.67 -5.28
C VAL A 226 -16.29 -2.67 -6.10
N VAL A 227 -16.28 -3.43 -7.20
CA VAL A 227 -15.20 -3.41 -8.19
C VAL A 227 -15.49 -2.31 -9.20
N ARG A 228 -14.55 -1.39 -9.36
CA ARG A 228 -14.67 -0.29 -10.32
C ARG A 228 -14.52 -0.82 -11.75
N PRO A 229 -15.29 -0.29 -12.73
CA PRO A 229 -15.04 -0.57 -14.13
C PRO A 229 -13.62 -0.22 -14.54
N ARG A 230 -12.98 -1.03 -15.38
CA ARG A 230 -11.59 -0.78 -15.81
C ARG A 230 -11.38 0.63 -16.38
N ALA A 231 -12.33 1.17 -17.13
CA ALA A 231 -12.22 2.51 -17.71
C ALA A 231 -12.19 3.63 -16.64
N ASP A 232 -12.82 3.40 -15.49
CA ASP A 232 -13.03 4.38 -14.42
C ASP A 232 -12.31 3.98 -13.10
N ASP A 233 -11.36 3.05 -13.19
CA ASP A 233 -10.63 2.53 -12.04
C ASP A 233 -9.49 3.48 -11.64
N PHE A 234 -9.84 4.45 -10.80
CA PHE A 234 -8.86 5.37 -10.21
C PHE A 234 -7.93 4.72 -9.17
N LEU A 235 -8.20 3.47 -8.77
CA LEU A 235 -7.34 2.72 -7.85
C LEU A 235 -6.21 2.00 -8.60
N ASN A 236 -6.30 1.86 -9.93
CA ASN A 236 -5.27 1.24 -10.78
C ASN A 236 -5.13 1.93 -12.16
N GLN A 237 -4.57 3.14 -12.17
CA GLN A 237 -4.36 3.91 -13.41
C GLN A 237 -3.40 3.23 -14.42
N TRP A 238 -2.53 2.32 -13.96
CA TRP A 238 -1.68 1.53 -14.85
C TRP A 238 -2.47 0.60 -15.77
N GLU A 239 -3.67 0.20 -15.38
CA GLU A 239 -4.52 -0.69 -16.17
C GLU A 239 -5.58 0.07 -16.98
N SER A 240 -6.15 1.14 -16.42
CA SER A 240 -7.14 1.99 -17.09
C SER A 240 -6.49 2.90 -18.14
N ARG A 241 -5.30 3.44 -17.84
CA ARG A 241 -4.54 4.39 -18.70
C ARG A 241 -3.15 3.88 -19.04
N GLY A 242 -2.99 2.55 -19.13
CA GLY A 242 -1.69 1.91 -19.31
C GLY A 242 -0.92 2.34 -20.55
N HIS A 243 -1.60 2.71 -21.64
CA HIS A 243 -0.93 3.21 -22.84
C HIS A 243 -0.27 4.57 -22.60
N GLU A 244 -1.02 5.55 -22.08
CA GLU A 244 -0.53 6.88 -21.73
C GLU A 244 0.60 6.81 -20.68
N MET A 245 0.41 6.00 -19.64
CA MET A 245 1.44 5.73 -18.63
C MET A 245 2.73 5.19 -19.27
N TYR A 246 2.61 4.25 -20.20
CA TYR A 246 3.75 3.66 -20.90
C TYR A 246 4.47 4.69 -21.78
N GLU A 247 3.73 5.53 -22.50
CA GLU A 247 4.32 6.62 -23.30
C GLU A 247 5.12 7.59 -22.42
N ARG A 248 4.55 8.03 -21.29
CA ARG A 248 5.27 8.87 -20.33
C ARG A 248 6.51 8.19 -19.76
N MET A 249 6.43 6.89 -19.42
CA MET A 249 7.62 6.14 -19.00
C MET A 249 8.71 6.16 -20.06
N MET A 250 8.36 6.00 -21.35
CA MET A 250 9.35 6.01 -22.43
C MET A 250 10.04 7.37 -22.56
N VAL A 251 9.31 8.48 -22.33
CA VAL A 251 9.90 9.83 -22.28
C VAL A 251 10.94 9.90 -21.15
N VAL A 252 10.57 9.54 -19.92
CA VAL A 252 11.48 9.57 -18.77
C VAL A 252 12.70 8.65 -18.98
N GLU A 253 12.48 7.46 -19.55
CA GLU A 253 13.58 6.51 -19.82
C GLU A 253 14.52 6.95 -20.94
N SER A 254 14.08 7.89 -21.78
CA SER A 254 14.92 8.48 -22.83
C SER A 254 15.85 9.57 -22.30
N GLU A 255 15.62 10.08 -21.09
CA GLU A 255 16.46 11.10 -20.46
C GLU A 255 17.91 10.62 -20.30
N PRO A 256 18.93 11.49 -20.57
CA PRO A 256 20.33 11.12 -20.45
C PRO A 256 20.70 10.55 -19.07
N ASP A 257 20.26 11.20 -18.00
CA ASP A 257 20.60 10.79 -16.62
C ASP A 257 19.95 9.46 -16.24
N PHE A 258 18.73 9.19 -16.74
CA PHE A 258 18.07 7.91 -16.57
C PHE A 258 18.89 6.81 -17.25
N ARG A 259 19.27 7.03 -18.51
CA ARG A 259 20.05 6.05 -19.29
C ARG A 259 21.40 5.76 -18.67
N VAL A 260 22.12 6.80 -18.23
CA VAL A 260 23.41 6.65 -17.54
C VAL A 260 23.24 5.82 -16.27
N THR A 261 22.23 6.10 -15.45
CA THR A 261 21.98 5.34 -14.22
C THR A 261 21.54 3.89 -14.51
N GLU A 262 20.66 3.69 -15.49
CA GLU A 262 20.24 2.36 -15.92
C GLU A 262 21.42 1.56 -16.47
N GLU A 263 22.36 2.17 -17.20
CA GLU A 263 23.54 1.50 -17.74
C GLU A 263 24.58 1.18 -16.64
N THR A 264 24.85 2.14 -15.75
CA THR A 264 25.91 2.04 -14.74
C THR A 264 25.50 1.27 -13.49
N VAL A 265 24.23 1.34 -13.09
CA VAL A 265 23.68 0.65 -11.91
C VAL A 265 22.82 -0.54 -12.33
N GLY A 266 21.80 -0.28 -13.16
CA GLY A 266 20.85 -1.31 -13.59
C GLY A 266 21.49 -2.41 -14.42
N GLY A 267 22.42 -2.05 -15.32
CA GLY A 267 23.09 -2.96 -16.25
C GLY A 267 23.87 -4.07 -15.55
N PRO A 268 24.85 -3.75 -14.67
CA PRO A 268 25.57 -4.75 -13.89
C PRO A 268 24.64 -5.62 -13.04
N LEU A 269 23.64 -5.01 -12.39
CA LEU A 269 22.70 -5.72 -11.54
C LEU A 269 21.84 -6.72 -12.33
N LYS A 270 21.27 -6.29 -13.47
CA LYS A 270 20.52 -7.14 -14.40
C LYS A 270 21.36 -8.31 -14.91
N ARG A 271 22.60 -8.08 -15.31
CA ARG A 271 23.51 -9.15 -15.78
C ARG A 271 23.81 -10.14 -14.67
N ARG A 272 24.04 -9.68 -13.44
CA ARG A 272 24.31 -10.55 -12.29
C ARG A 272 23.07 -11.37 -11.90
N LEU A 273 21.90 -10.76 -11.83
CA LEU A 273 20.64 -11.47 -11.58
C LEU A 273 20.43 -12.59 -12.61
N HIS A 274 20.58 -12.27 -13.91
CA HIS A 274 20.47 -13.26 -14.97
C HIS A 274 21.52 -14.38 -14.89
N ALA A 275 22.77 -14.04 -14.56
CA ALA A 275 23.84 -15.03 -14.45
C ALA A 275 23.62 -16.03 -13.30
N LEU A 276 22.96 -15.58 -12.21
CA LEU A 276 22.62 -16.44 -11.08
C LEU A 276 21.39 -17.30 -11.35
N ASP A 277 20.35 -16.73 -11.98
CA ASP A 277 19.14 -17.48 -12.33
C ASP A 277 18.53 -16.93 -13.64
N PRO A 278 18.89 -17.49 -14.81
CA PRO A 278 18.40 -17.02 -16.10
C PRO A 278 16.92 -17.36 -16.34
N ALA A 279 16.37 -18.35 -15.64
CA ALA A 279 14.96 -18.72 -15.75
C ALA A 279 14.07 -17.72 -14.99
N LEU A 280 14.50 -17.29 -13.82
CA LEU A 280 13.83 -16.27 -13.00
C LEU A 280 14.03 -14.86 -13.57
N PHE A 281 15.24 -14.55 -14.02
CA PHE A 281 15.62 -13.23 -14.53
C PHE A 281 16.08 -13.29 -16.00
N PRO A 282 15.20 -13.62 -16.95
CA PRO A 282 15.58 -13.72 -18.35
C PRO A 282 16.01 -12.36 -18.89
N LEU A 283 17.16 -12.33 -19.59
CA LEU A 283 17.50 -11.20 -20.45
C LEU A 283 16.65 -11.32 -21.71
N PRO A 284 15.80 -10.33 -22.00
CA PRO A 284 14.99 -10.39 -23.20
C PRO A 284 15.87 -10.24 -24.45
N GLN A 285 15.64 -11.09 -25.45
CA GLN A 285 16.21 -10.90 -26.79
C GLN A 285 15.48 -9.72 -27.46
N GLY A 286 15.97 -8.50 -27.25
CA GLY A 286 15.39 -7.28 -27.82
C GLY A 286 14.25 -6.63 -27.01
N GLY A 287 13.99 -7.08 -25.78
CA GLY A 287 12.94 -6.51 -24.91
C GLY A 287 13.47 -5.77 -23.67
N ARG A 288 12.56 -5.40 -22.77
CA ARG A 288 12.86 -4.70 -21.50
C ARG A 288 12.95 -5.66 -20.32
N PHE A 289 13.95 -5.46 -19.46
CA PHE A 289 14.07 -6.22 -18.21
C PHE A 289 12.94 -5.83 -17.27
N ARG A 290 12.31 -6.82 -16.64
CA ARG A 290 11.11 -6.61 -15.83
C ARG A 290 11.50 -6.38 -14.36
N TRP A 291 12.01 -5.18 -14.06
CA TRP A 291 12.44 -4.79 -12.71
C TRP A 291 11.36 -5.02 -11.64
N MET A 292 10.09 -4.76 -11.96
CA MET A 292 8.95 -5.03 -11.07
C MET A 292 8.90 -6.49 -10.63
N MET A 293 9.12 -7.43 -11.57
CA MET A 293 9.09 -8.87 -11.26
C MET A 293 10.30 -9.28 -10.43
N ALA A 294 11.46 -8.71 -10.72
CA ALA A 294 12.67 -9.02 -9.97
C ALA A 294 12.56 -8.54 -8.51
N ALA A 295 12.06 -7.32 -8.30
CA ALA A 295 11.82 -6.81 -6.96
C ALA A 295 10.70 -7.59 -6.23
N ASP A 296 9.61 -7.96 -6.94
CA ASP A 296 8.52 -8.75 -6.38
C ASP A 296 8.98 -10.10 -5.82
N TYR A 297 9.94 -10.76 -6.50
CA TYR A 297 10.56 -11.98 -6.00
C TYR A 297 11.19 -11.77 -4.62
N PHE A 298 12.06 -10.75 -4.48
CA PHE A 298 12.73 -10.47 -3.21
C PHE A 298 11.78 -9.99 -2.12
N MET A 299 10.79 -9.17 -2.46
CA MET A 299 9.77 -8.72 -1.50
C MET A 299 8.93 -9.89 -0.98
N SER A 300 8.47 -10.77 -1.87
CA SER A 300 7.65 -11.94 -1.52
C SER A 300 8.43 -12.93 -0.67
N ALA A 301 9.71 -13.15 -0.98
CA ALA A 301 10.59 -14.01 -0.20
C ALA A 301 10.83 -13.46 1.21
N ARG A 302 11.19 -12.17 1.33
CA ARG A 302 11.42 -11.50 2.61
C ARG A 302 10.18 -11.48 3.50
N ALA A 303 9.01 -11.19 2.93
CA ALA A 303 7.74 -11.16 3.66
C ALA A 303 7.41 -12.48 4.37
N ARG A 304 7.96 -13.60 3.89
CA ARG A 304 7.73 -14.95 4.43
C ARG A 304 8.96 -15.59 5.07
N GLY A 305 10.08 -14.86 5.13
CA GLY A 305 11.35 -15.44 5.55
C GLY A 305 11.77 -16.65 4.71
N LEU A 306 11.41 -16.68 3.42
CA LEU A 306 11.87 -17.72 2.50
C LEU A 306 13.37 -17.58 2.32
N ARG A 307 14.07 -18.72 2.33
CA ARG A 307 15.49 -18.76 2.05
C ARG A 307 15.71 -18.44 0.58
N VAL A 308 16.54 -17.45 0.30
CA VAL A 308 17.05 -17.16 -1.03
C VAL A 308 18.52 -17.54 -1.04
N ALA A 309 19.01 -18.10 -2.15
CA ALA A 309 20.43 -18.41 -2.30
C ALA A 309 21.27 -17.18 -1.89
N PRO A 310 22.29 -17.30 -1.02
CA PRO A 310 22.96 -16.14 -0.43
C PRO A 310 23.49 -15.12 -1.44
N GLU A 311 24.03 -15.62 -2.56
CA GLU A 311 24.53 -14.76 -3.65
C GLU A 311 23.42 -13.95 -4.32
N LEU A 312 22.21 -14.52 -4.41
CA LEU A 312 21.04 -13.87 -4.98
C LEU A 312 20.39 -12.93 -3.96
N ASP A 313 20.30 -13.32 -2.69
CA ASP A 313 19.75 -12.48 -1.61
C ASP A 313 20.55 -11.20 -1.42
N ALA A 314 21.88 -11.28 -1.58
CA ALA A 314 22.77 -10.12 -1.56
C ALA A 314 22.40 -9.05 -2.60
N LEU A 315 21.71 -9.42 -3.69
CA LEU A 315 21.23 -8.51 -4.73
C LEU A 315 19.84 -7.95 -4.44
N GLY A 316 19.10 -8.51 -3.48
CA GLY A 316 17.70 -8.19 -3.25
C GLY A 316 17.48 -6.72 -2.87
N THR A 317 18.30 -6.18 -1.98
CA THR A 317 18.19 -4.76 -1.57
C THR A 317 18.54 -3.83 -2.71
N ALA A 318 19.60 -4.12 -3.47
CA ALA A 318 19.97 -3.32 -4.64
C ALA A 318 18.87 -3.36 -5.73
N THR A 319 18.21 -4.50 -5.92
CA THR A 319 17.12 -4.68 -6.88
C THR A 319 15.89 -3.85 -6.50
N ILE A 320 15.49 -3.89 -5.23
CA ILE A 320 14.36 -3.10 -4.73
C ILE A 320 14.69 -1.60 -4.80
N ARG A 321 15.88 -1.19 -4.33
CA ARG A 321 16.37 0.20 -4.42
C ARG A 321 16.37 0.72 -5.86
N HIS A 322 16.82 -0.10 -6.82
CA HIS A 322 16.82 0.30 -8.23
C HIS A 322 15.39 0.47 -8.76
N LEU A 323 14.45 -0.41 -8.37
CA LEU A 323 13.03 -0.23 -8.69
C LEU A 323 12.46 1.06 -8.09
N VAL A 324 12.72 1.33 -6.80
CA VAL A 324 12.28 2.56 -6.11
C VAL A 324 12.83 3.79 -6.82
N TRP A 325 14.12 3.78 -7.18
CA TRP A 325 14.73 4.86 -7.96
C TRP A 325 14.01 5.07 -9.30
N ARG A 326 13.70 4.02 -10.06
CA ARG A 326 12.95 4.15 -11.32
C ARG A 326 11.60 4.83 -11.09
N PHE A 327 10.83 4.38 -10.09
CA PHE A 327 9.54 5.00 -9.75
C PHE A 327 9.70 6.45 -9.26
N SER A 328 10.79 6.79 -8.58
CA SER A 328 11.09 8.18 -8.22
C SER A 328 11.30 9.07 -9.44
N ARG A 329 11.84 8.53 -10.54
CA ARG A 329 12.00 9.25 -11.81
C ARG A 329 10.66 9.37 -12.53
N PHE A 330 9.91 8.28 -12.59
CA PHE A 330 8.58 8.24 -13.19
C PHE A 330 7.60 9.21 -12.51
N TYR A 331 7.57 9.21 -11.19
CA TYR A 331 6.72 10.09 -10.40
C TYR A 331 7.32 11.50 -10.19
N GLY A 332 8.48 11.77 -10.78
CA GLY A 332 9.00 13.13 -10.96
C GLY A 332 8.48 13.80 -12.23
N ASP A 333 7.80 13.07 -13.12
CA ASP A 333 7.15 13.62 -14.32
C ASP A 333 5.74 14.12 -13.96
N ASP A 334 5.51 15.43 -14.09
CA ASP A 334 4.25 16.08 -13.71
C ASP A 334 3.03 15.51 -14.46
N GLU A 335 3.20 15.18 -15.73
CA GLU A 335 2.13 14.65 -16.56
C GLU A 335 1.77 13.22 -16.15
N MET A 336 2.78 12.35 -15.94
CA MET A 336 2.56 11.03 -15.37
C MET A 336 1.87 11.11 -14.01
N MET A 337 2.30 12.02 -13.13
CA MET A 337 1.67 12.19 -11.82
C MET A 337 0.22 12.65 -11.94
N ARG A 338 -0.07 13.67 -12.74
CA ARG A 338 -1.44 14.14 -12.98
C ARG A 338 -2.36 13.01 -13.47
N THR A 339 -1.87 12.18 -14.39
CA THR A 339 -2.65 11.06 -14.93
C THR A 339 -2.79 9.92 -13.90
N MET A 340 -1.76 9.63 -13.11
CA MET A 340 -1.73 8.53 -12.12
C MET A 340 -2.53 8.85 -10.84
N VAL A 341 -2.40 10.06 -10.31
CA VAL A 341 -2.94 10.41 -8.98
C VAL A 341 -4.10 11.40 -9.04
N GLY A 342 -4.27 12.14 -10.14
CA GLY A 342 -5.27 13.20 -10.26
C GLY A 342 -6.70 12.74 -9.99
N PRO A 343 -7.22 11.70 -10.67
CA PRO A 343 -8.55 11.17 -10.41
C PRO A 343 -8.74 10.67 -8.96
N LEU A 344 -7.68 10.11 -8.38
CA LEU A 344 -7.68 9.62 -7.00
C LEU A 344 -7.75 10.78 -5.98
N LEU A 345 -7.00 11.86 -6.20
CA LEU A 345 -7.05 13.06 -5.34
C LEU A 345 -8.38 13.80 -5.47
N ALA A 346 -8.95 13.86 -6.68
CA ALA A 346 -10.29 14.41 -6.89
C ALA A 346 -11.34 13.63 -6.07
N HIS A 347 -11.27 12.30 -6.08
CA HIS A 347 -12.14 11.46 -5.26
C HIS A 347 -11.93 11.69 -3.75
N ILE A 348 -10.69 11.84 -3.28
CA ILE A 348 -10.39 12.16 -1.87
C ILE A 348 -11.03 13.49 -1.47
N ILE A 349 -10.89 14.52 -2.29
CA ILE A 349 -11.48 15.85 -2.03
C ILE A 349 -13.01 15.77 -2.01
N GLU A 350 -13.62 15.09 -2.98
CA GLU A 350 -15.06 14.89 -3.05
C GLU A 350 -15.60 14.18 -1.81
N CYS A 351 -14.95 13.09 -1.40
CA CYS A 351 -15.33 12.35 -0.20
C CYS A 351 -15.11 13.15 1.09
N ALA A 352 -14.09 14.00 1.16
CA ALA A 352 -13.83 14.85 2.31
C ALA A 352 -14.83 16.02 2.41
N ALA A 353 -15.12 16.68 1.28
CA ALA A 353 -16.05 17.80 1.19
C ALA A 353 -17.53 17.37 1.27
N GLY A 354 -17.86 16.17 0.77
CA GLY A 354 -19.20 15.59 0.79
C GLY A 354 -19.72 15.21 2.18
N SER A 355 -19.00 15.56 3.25
CA SER A 355 -19.44 15.36 4.64
C SER A 355 -20.69 16.20 4.99
N ASP A 356 -20.99 17.26 4.23
CA ASP A 356 -22.17 18.13 4.42
C ASP A 356 -23.26 17.98 3.34
N VAL A 357 -22.97 17.31 2.23
CA VAL A 357 -23.93 17.18 1.13
C VAL A 357 -24.69 15.87 1.27
N ALA A 358 -25.71 15.90 2.12
CA ALA A 358 -26.85 15.01 1.99
C ALA A 358 -27.23 14.94 0.50
N GLY A 359 -27.11 13.75 -0.09
CA GLY A 359 -27.29 13.54 -1.53
C GLY A 359 -28.64 14.02 -2.05
N PRO A 360 -28.79 14.13 -3.39
CA PRO A 360 -29.98 14.66 -4.03
C PRO A 360 -31.22 13.84 -3.65
N ALA A 361 -32.06 14.46 -2.81
CA ALA A 361 -33.52 14.50 -2.88
C ALA A 361 -34.28 13.28 -3.45
N THR A 362 -33.86 12.05 -3.17
CA THR A 362 -34.71 10.87 -3.34
C THR A 362 -35.50 10.67 -2.05
N GLY A 363 -36.47 11.55 -1.84
CA GLY A 363 -37.61 11.33 -0.97
C GLY A 363 -37.33 11.29 0.54
N SER A 364 -37.43 12.47 1.17
CA SER A 364 -37.93 12.65 2.54
C SER A 364 -37.47 11.63 3.60
N ARG A 365 -36.25 11.82 4.12
CA ARG A 365 -35.95 11.43 5.49
C ARG A 365 -35.92 12.66 6.36
N ASN A 366 -37.10 13.06 6.84
CA ASN A 366 -37.18 13.72 8.14
C ASN A 366 -36.58 12.73 9.15
N VAL A 367 -35.33 12.95 9.56
CA VAL A 367 -34.78 12.34 10.78
C VAL A 367 -35.04 13.36 11.87
N PRO A 368 -36.15 13.24 12.64
CA PRO A 368 -36.45 14.18 13.71
C PRO A 368 -35.53 13.84 14.89
N GLY A 369 -34.72 14.81 15.33
CA GLY A 369 -33.95 14.70 16.57
C GLY A 369 -32.64 13.94 16.44
N ALA A 370 -31.67 14.51 15.74
CA ALA A 370 -30.27 14.18 16.01
C ALA A 370 -29.92 14.79 17.38
N ASP A 371 -30.20 14.03 18.44
CA ASP A 371 -29.72 14.36 19.77
C ASP A 371 -28.20 14.52 19.70
N ALA A 372 -27.71 15.69 20.13
CA ALA A 372 -26.30 16.11 20.05
C ALA A 372 -25.33 15.27 20.90
N SER A 373 -25.73 14.07 21.32
CA SER A 373 -24.96 13.18 22.16
C SER A 373 -24.23 12.13 21.33
N GLY A 374 -22.97 12.44 20.99
CA GLY A 374 -21.97 11.46 20.55
C GLY A 374 -21.63 11.57 19.06
N GLY A 375 -20.45 12.12 18.76
CA GLY A 375 -19.88 12.24 17.41
C GLY A 375 -19.59 10.89 16.76
N SER A 376 -20.64 10.19 16.34
CA SER A 376 -20.55 8.97 15.55
C SER A 376 -20.03 9.32 14.15
N LEU A 377 -18.99 8.60 13.72
CA LEU A 377 -18.44 8.66 12.37
C LEU A 377 -19.57 8.61 11.34
N SER A 378 -19.67 9.62 10.47
CA SER A 378 -20.79 9.76 9.54
C SER A 378 -20.56 8.97 8.26
N ARG A 379 -19.30 8.77 7.87
CA ARG A 379 -18.91 8.09 6.62
C ARG A 379 -17.56 7.39 6.74
N VAL A 380 -17.47 6.18 6.19
CA VAL A 380 -16.22 5.44 6.03
C VAL A 380 -16.09 4.96 4.60
N VAL A 381 -15.00 5.34 3.94
CA VAL A 381 -14.66 4.88 2.60
C VAL A 381 -13.39 4.03 2.69
N SER A 382 -13.45 2.78 2.27
CA SER A 382 -12.28 1.90 2.22
C SER A 382 -11.98 1.48 0.78
N SER A 383 -10.74 1.64 0.33
CA SER A 383 -10.30 1.32 -1.02
C SER A 383 -9.11 0.37 -1.01
N SER A 384 -9.31 -0.85 -1.53
CA SER A 384 -8.21 -1.81 -1.69
C SER A 384 -7.51 -1.64 -3.04
N CYS A 385 -6.23 -1.29 -2.99
CA CYS A 385 -5.44 -0.90 -4.15
C CYS A 385 -4.06 -1.60 -4.18
N HIS A 386 -3.15 -1.05 -4.97
CA HIS A 386 -1.81 -1.59 -5.20
C HIS A 386 -0.73 -0.74 -4.53
N ASP A 387 0.47 -1.30 -4.40
CA ASP A 387 1.65 -0.55 -3.92
C ASP A 387 1.91 0.68 -4.77
N VAL A 388 1.82 0.55 -6.10
CA VAL A 388 2.00 1.68 -7.03
C VAL A 388 1.00 2.83 -6.79
N THR A 389 -0.20 2.53 -6.30
CA THR A 389 -1.24 3.52 -5.94
C THR A 389 -0.86 4.26 -4.65
N ILE A 390 -0.50 3.51 -3.61
CA ILE A 390 -0.03 4.07 -2.33
C ILE A 390 1.23 4.91 -2.57
N LEU A 391 2.18 4.42 -3.36
CA LEU A 391 3.40 5.12 -3.70
C LEU A 391 3.11 6.43 -4.43
N ALA A 392 2.21 6.44 -5.43
CA ALA A 392 1.84 7.66 -6.15
C ALA A 392 1.22 8.72 -5.21
N LEU A 393 0.33 8.32 -4.28
CA LEU A 393 -0.21 9.24 -3.28
C LEU A 393 0.89 9.87 -2.41
N LEU A 394 1.86 9.06 -1.97
CA LEU A 394 2.97 9.55 -1.14
C LEU A 394 3.85 10.55 -1.90
N TYR A 395 4.11 10.31 -3.19
CA TYR A 395 4.86 11.25 -4.03
C TYR A 395 4.08 12.54 -4.26
N ALA A 396 2.77 12.45 -4.52
CA ALA A 396 1.91 13.62 -4.71
C ALA A 396 1.84 14.52 -3.46
N MET A 397 1.97 13.92 -2.28
CA MET A 397 2.01 14.63 -1.00
C MET A 397 3.44 14.97 -0.55
N GLU A 398 4.48 14.70 -1.34
CA GLU A 398 5.88 14.89 -0.96
C GLU A 398 6.23 14.34 0.44
N ALA A 399 5.81 13.11 0.70
CA ALA A 399 5.99 12.44 1.98
C ALA A 399 7.48 12.30 2.37
N ASP A 400 7.86 12.69 3.59
CA ASP A 400 9.25 12.66 4.08
C ASP A 400 9.84 11.24 4.10
N LEU A 401 8.99 10.22 4.27
CA LEU A 401 9.41 8.82 4.25
C LEU A 401 10.00 8.38 2.90
N LEU A 402 9.76 9.13 1.82
CA LEU A 402 10.35 8.90 0.50
C LEU A 402 11.80 9.42 0.40
N GLU A 403 12.29 10.17 1.39
CA GLU A 403 13.72 10.51 1.49
C GLU A 403 14.57 9.26 1.69
N ASP A 404 13.99 8.23 2.32
CA ASP A 404 14.54 6.88 2.28
C ASP A 404 14.31 6.29 0.88
N ARG A 405 15.36 6.34 0.05
CA ARG A 405 15.36 5.82 -1.33
C ARG A 405 15.17 4.30 -1.43
N ASP A 406 14.94 3.62 -0.30
CA ASP A 406 14.60 2.20 -0.21
C ASP A 406 13.12 1.95 0.15
N TYR A 407 12.33 3.00 0.37
CA TYR A 407 10.95 2.84 0.78
C TYR A 407 10.10 2.27 -0.38
N TRP A 408 9.49 1.11 -0.12
CA TRP A 408 8.39 0.56 -0.90
C TRP A 408 7.24 0.20 0.05
N PRO A 409 5.98 0.54 -0.24
CA PRO A 409 4.87 0.25 0.66
C PRO A 409 4.81 -1.25 1.02
N PRO A 410 4.98 -1.67 2.29
CA PRO A 410 4.87 -3.07 2.67
C PRO A 410 3.44 -3.62 2.49
N TYR A 411 3.29 -4.95 2.57
CA TYR A 411 1.97 -5.58 2.40
C TYR A 411 1.01 -5.13 3.49
N GLY A 412 -0.24 -4.85 3.11
CA GLY A 412 -1.23 -4.31 4.05
C GLY A 412 -0.93 -2.90 4.56
N SER A 413 -0.05 -2.14 3.89
CA SER A 413 0.13 -0.71 4.20
C SER A 413 -1.14 0.09 3.94
N THR A 414 -1.36 1.12 4.75
CA THR A 414 -2.54 1.98 4.70
C THR A 414 -2.17 3.45 4.67
N ILE A 415 -2.92 4.25 3.91
CA ILE A 415 -3.00 5.71 4.06
C ILE A 415 -4.42 6.04 4.50
N ALA A 416 -4.57 6.77 5.60
CA ALA A 416 -5.85 7.22 6.12
C ALA A 416 -5.96 8.75 6.10
N PHE A 417 -7.13 9.22 5.71
CA PHE A 417 -7.54 10.62 5.67
C PHE A 417 -8.72 10.80 6.62
N GLU A 418 -8.48 11.49 7.74
CA GLU A 418 -9.44 11.76 8.80
C GLU A 418 -9.96 13.19 8.65
N VAL A 419 -11.25 13.36 8.41
CA VAL A 419 -11.88 14.68 8.23
C VAL A 419 -12.66 15.03 9.48
N SER A 420 -12.35 16.17 10.10
CA SER A 420 -13.02 16.64 11.32
C SER A 420 -13.42 18.10 11.21
N SER A 421 -14.45 18.53 11.97
CA SER A 421 -14.77 19.96 12.11
C SER A 421 -14.06 20.57 13.31
N THR A 422 -13.56 21.79 13.18
CA THR A 422 -12.97 22.58 14.28
C THR A 422 -14.02 23.28 15.15
N GLY A 423 -15.29 23.23 14.76
CA GLY A 423 -16.38 23.95 15.43
C GLY A 423 -16.82 23.28 16.74
N GLY A 424 -16.64 23.97 17.87
CA GLY A 424 -17.42 23.69 19.08
C GLY A 424 -16.68 23.68 20.41
N VAL A 425 -15.36 23.82 20.47
CA VAL A 425 -14.73 24.19 21.75
C VAL A 425 -14.97 25.68 21.94
N SER A 426 -16.18 26.02 22.37
CA SER A 426 -16.49 27.33 22.93
C SER A 426 -15.49 27.56 24.05
N GLY A 427 -14.43 28.32 23.76
CA GLY A 427 -13.43 28.67 24.76
C GLY A 427 -14.14 29.23 25.99
N PRO A 428 -13.72 28.88 27.21
CA PRO A 428 -14.43 29.26 28.43
C PRO A 428 -14.67 30.77 28.46
N GLY A 429 -15.97 31.11 28.46
CA GLY A 429 -16.60 32.43 28.47
C GLY A 429 -15.70 33.67 28.55
N ARG A 430 -15.50 34.34 27.40
CA ARG A 430 -15.40 35.81 27.44
C ARG A 430 -16.81 36.37 27.51
N GLY A 431 -17.09 37.07 28.61
CA GLY A 431 -18.42 37.52 29.02
C GLY A 431 -19.18 38.36 27.98
N PRO A 432 -20.49 38.54 28.21
CA PRO A 432 -21.44 39.08 27.25
C PRO A 432 -21.12 40.54 26.93
N ARG A 433 -20.50 40.79 25.76
CA ARG A 433 -20.54 42.12 25.15
C ARG A 433 -21.79 42.19 24.29
N GLY A 434 -22.80 42.87 24.82
CA GLY A 434 -24.07 43.13 24.13
C GLY A 434 -23.84 43.92 22.85
N GLY A 435 -23.77 43.22 21.72
CA GLY A 435 -23.83 43.78 20.38
C GLY A 435 -24.69 42.87 19.53
N ARG A 436 -25.86 43.35 19.11
CA ARG A 436 -26.70 42.68 18.09
C ARG A 436 -25.96 42.74 16.75
N GLY A 437 -25.07 41.79 16.50
CA GLY A 437 -24.43 41.57 15.21
C GLY A 437 -25.02 40.31 14.58
N GLU A 438 -25.30 40.37 13.28
CA GLU A 438 -25.82 39.25 12.49
C GLU A 438 -25.01 37.98 12.74
N ASP A 439 -25.70 36.91 13.19
CA ASP A 439 -25.16 35.55 13.24
C ASP A 439 -24.90 35.09 11.81
N LYS A 440 -23.73 35.43 11.28
CA LYS A 440 -23.17 34.72 10.13
C LYS A 440 -22.86 33.32 10.64
N GLY A 441 -23.76 32.38 10.33
CA GLY A 441 -23.62 30.97 10.70
C GLY A 441 -22.20 30.48 10.41
N GLY A 442 -21.39 30.42 11.46
CA GLY A 442 -20.00 29.99 11.38
C GLY A 442 -19.98 28.48 11.23
N GLY A 443 -20.08 28.00 9.99
CA GLY A 443 -19.70 26.63 9.68
C GLY A 443 -18.26 26.43 10.14
N GLY A 444 -18.03 25.49 11.08
CA GLY A 444 -16.70 25.24 11.60
C GLY A 444 -15.77 24.80 10.47
N ASP A 445 -14.55 25.32 10.44
CA ASP A 445 -13.58 24.97 9.41
C ASP A 445 -13.28 23.46 9.46
N LEU A 446 -13.22 22.83 8.29
CA LEU A 446 -12.85 21.42 8.15
C LEU A 446 -11.34 21.26 8.15
N VAL A 447 -10.86 20.30 8.93
CA VAL A 447 -9.46 19.88 8.97
C VAL A 447 -9.31 18.43 8.54
N LEU A 448 -8.17 18.13 7.95
CA LEU A 448 -7.77 16.84 7.43
C LEU A 448 -6.52 16.38 8.19
N LYS A 449 -6.56 15.20 8.80
CA LYS A 449 -5.40 14.52 9.36
C LYS A 449 -5.03 13.34 8.46
N ILE A 450 -3.77 13.28 8.03
CA ILE A 450 -3.28 12.22 7.15
C ILE A 450 -2.33 11.33 7.92
N SER A 451 -2.50 10.01 7.81
CA SER A 451 -1.58 9.04 8.43
C SER A 451 -1.21 7.90 7.49
N VAL A 452 0.00 7.37 7.67
CA VAL A 452 0.52 6.19 6.97
C VAL A 452 0.82 5.12 8.01
N ASP A 453 0.20 3.96 7.85
CA ASP A 453 0.32 2.83 8.77
C ASP A 453 0.01 3.18 10.24
N GLY A 454 -0.89 4.14 10.44
CA GLY A 454 -1.32 4.65 11.75
C GLY A 454 -0.50 5.83 12.27
N GLU A 455 0.65 6.13 11.69
CA GLU A 455 1.54 7.23 12.08
C GLU A 455 1.20 8.50 11.29
N PRO A 456 1.17 9.69 11.91
CA PRO A 456 0.94 10.94 11.20
C PRO A 456 1.92 11.14 10.02
N LEU A 457 1.37 11.49 8.86
CA LEU A 457 2.17 11.74 7.67
C LEU A 457 2.93 13.07 7.84
N ARG A 458 4.25 13.01 7.72
CA ARG A 458 5.08 14.19 7.52
C ARG A 458 5.30 14.42 6.03
N SER A 459 5.09 15.67 5.62
CA SER A 459 5.06 16.06 4.22
C SER A 459 5.62 17.46 4.07
N ARG A 460 6.51 17.63 3.09
CA ARG A 460 7.08 18.94 2.74
C ARG A 460 6.03 19.87 2.12
N LEU A 461 5.05 19.29 1.42
CA LEU A 461 3.94 20.02 0.80
C LEU A 461 3.09 20.79 1.84
N PHE A 462 3.05 20.30 3.08
CA PHE A 462 2.29 20.86 4.19
C PHE A 462 3.16 21.52 5.27
N ALA A 463 4.47 21.64 5.03
CA ALA A 463 5.39 22.25 5.99
C ALA A 463 4.95 23.69 6.33
N GLY A 464 4.74 23.95 7.63
CA GLY A 464 4.30 25.27 8.13
C GLY A 464 2.80 25.55 8.02
N LYS A 465 1.99 24.61 7.51
CA LYS A 465 0.52 24.76 7.39
C LYS A 465 -0.28 24.02 8.48
N GLY A 466 0.40 23.39 9.43
CA GLY A 466 -0.22 22.66 10.53
C GLY A 466 0.78 21.92 11.42
N GLY A 467 0.39 21.64 12.66
CA GLY A 467 1.10 20.74 13.57
C GLY A 467 0.58 19.30 13.43
N ASP A 468 1.47 18.30 13.58
CA ASP A 468 1.12 16.88 13.68
C ASP A 468 0.29 16.29 12.52
N GLY A 469 0.47 16.82 11.30
CA GLY A 469 -0.20 16.30 10.09
C GLY A 469 -1.68 16.68 9.97
N ILE A 470 -2.15 17.64 10.77
CA ILE A 470 -3.49 18.23 10.68
C ILE A 470 -3.40 19.49 9.82
N ILE A 471 -4.16 19.53 8.72
CA ILE A 471 -4.16 20.65 7.78
C ILE A 471 -5.59 21.10 7.46
N PRO A 472 -5.85 22.40 7.23
CA PRO A 472 -7.14 22.84 6.71
C PRO A 472 -7.46 22.13 5.38
N LEU A 473 -8.71 21.68 5.20
CA LEU A 473 -9.10 20.98 3.98
C LEU A 473 -8.93 21.87 2.72
N SER A 474 -9.13 23.18 2.86
CA SER A 474 -8.85 24.18 1.82
C SER A 474 -7.38 24.21 1.40
N ASP A 475 -6.47 24.05 2.36
CA ASP A 475 -5.03 24.08 2.12
C ASP A 475 -4.56 22.79 1.46
N PHE A 476 -5.14 21.65 1.86
CA PHE A 476 -4.95 20.38 1.16
C PHE A 476 -5.37 20.49 -0.30
N HIS A 477 -6.60 20.95 -0.57
CA HIS A 477 -7.11 21.13 -1.93
C HIS A 477 -6.21 22.07 -2.75
N THR A 478 -5.81 23.19 -2.18
CA THR A 478 -4.91 24.14 -2.87
C THR A 478 -3.56 23.50 -3.21
N ALA A 479 -3.00 22.74 -2.28
CA ALA A 479 -1.69 22.11 -2.44
C ALA A 479 -1.67 21.03 -3.53
N VAL A 480 -2.77 20.28 -3.70
CA VAL A 480 -2.84 19.19 -4.69
C VAL A 480 -3.45 19.62 -6.03
N ARG A 481 -3.82 20.89 -6.19
CA ARG A 481 -4.55 21.41 -7.35
C ARG A 481 -3.85 21.17 -8.69
N SER A 482 -2.52 21.20 -8.72
CA SER A 482 -1.72 20.97 -9.94
C SER A 482 -1.86 19.56 -10.53
N PHE A 483 -2.23 18.58 -9.69
CA PHE A 483 -2.48 17.20 -10.09
C PHE A 483 -3.93 16.93 -10.48
N LEU A 484 -4.85 17.83 -10.15
CA LEU A 484 -6.26 17.63 -10.50
C LEU A 484 -6.44 17.72 -12.02
N PRO A 485 -7.35 16.92 -12.60
CA PRO A 485 -7.76 17.12 -13.98
C PRO A 485 -8.18 18.58 -14.17
N THR A 486 -7.68 19.25 -15.21
CA THR A 486 -8.26 20.52 -15.64
C THR A 486 -9.74 20.25 -15.87
N ALA A 487 -10.64 20.99 -15.21
CA ALA A 487 -12.06 20.85 -15.45
C ALA A 487 -12.28 20.95 -16.97
N VAL A 488 -12.67 19.84 -17.58
CA VAL A 488 -12.86 19.69 -19.03
C VAL A 488 -14.09 20.46 -19.45
#